data_AF-A0A285P151-F1
#
_entry.id   AF-A0A285P151-F1
#
_cell.length_a   1.000
_cell.length_b   1.000
_cell.length_c   1.000
_cell.angle_alpha   90.00
_cell.angle_beta   90.00
_cell.angle_gamma   90.00
#
_symmetry.space_group_name_H-M   'P 1'
#
loop_
_entity.id
_entity.type
_entity.pdbx_description
1 polymer ?
#
loop_
_entity_poly.entity_id
_entity_poly.type
_entity_poly.pdbx_seq_one_letter_code
_entity_poly.pdbx_strand_id
1 'polypeptide(L)' 'MEIFSFYTALLVIVLLLDVWAINSVWRSPKDNGSKAGWTVLILIAPVLGLVIWGITGPRGVAKAPTSPSHSKG' A
#
# COMPACT_ATOMS: atom_id res chain seq x y z
N MET A 1 15.23 -24.37 -17.02
CA MET A 1 13.97 -23.70 -17.42
C MET A 1 13.08 -23.43 -16.19
N GLU A 2 12.90 -24.38 -15.27
CA GLU A 2 12.14 -24.20 -14.01
C GLU A 2 12.46 -22.94 -13.18
N ILE A 3 13.74 -22.64 -12.99
CA ILE A 3 14.19 -21.52 -12.14
C ILE A 3 13.71 -20.16 -12.70
N PHE A 4 13.71 -20.00 -14.02
CA PHE A 4 13.29 -18.77 -14.68
C PHE A 4 11.79 -18.52 -14.50
N SER A 5 10.97 -19.58 -14.61
CA SER A 5 9.53 -19.53 -14.35
C SER A 5 9.23 -19.11 -12.91
N PHE A 6 9.98 -19.65 -11.94
CA PHE A 6 9.84 -19.28 -10.53
C PHE A 6 10.15 -17.80 -10.29
N TYR A 7 11.28 -17.29 -10.79
CA TYR A 7 11.61 -15.87 -10.64
C TYR A 7 10.62 -14.94 -11.32
N THR A 8 10.10 -15.33 -12.49
CA THR A 8 9.06 -14.57 -13.19
C THR A 8 7.78 -14.48 -12.38
N ALA A 9 7.32 -15.60 -11.81
CA ALA A 9 6.15 -15.61 -10.94
C ALA A 9 6.35 -14.73 -9.69
N LEU A 10 7.53 -14.80 -9.05
CA LEU A 10 7.85 -13.97 -7.90
C LEU A 10 7.83 -12.47 -8.24
N LEU A 11 8.40 -12.08 -9.39
CA LEU A 11 8.38 -10.71 -9.87
C LEU A 11 6.94 -10.20 -10.03
N VAL A 12 6.07 -11.00 -10.65
CA VAL A 12 4.65 -10.63 -10.84
C VAL A 12 3.95 -10.44 -9.50
N ILE A 13 4.20 -11.32 -8.53
CA ILE A 13 3.62 -11.18 -7.18
C ILE A 13 4.09 -9.89 -6.51
N VAL A 14 5.39 -9.58 -6.58
CA VAL A 14 5.94 -8.33 -6.02
C VAL A 14 5.29 -7.11 -6.66
N LEU A 15 5.15 -7.08 -7.99
CA LEU A 15 4.48 -5.97 -8.69
C LEU A 15 3.01 -5.80 -8.27
N LEU A 16 2.28 -6.90 -8.08
CA LEU A 16 0.89 -6.83 -7.59
C LEU A 16 0.82 -6.25 -6.18
N LEU A 17 1.76 -6.62 -5.31
CA LEU A 17 1.88 -6.07 -3.96
C LEU A 17 2.26 -4.59 -3.99
N ASP A 18 3.15 -4.16 -4.89
CA ASP A 18 3.52 -2.76 -5.08
C ASP A 18 2.31 -1.91 -5.44
N VAL A 19 1.52 -2.35 -6.42
CA VAL A 19 0.28 -1.65 -6.83
C VAL A 19 -0.70 -1.56 -5.66
N TRP A 20 -0.86 -2.63 -4.89
CA TRP A 20 -1.71 -2.62 -3.70
C TRP A 20 -1.21 -1.65 -2.62
N ALA A 21 0.09 -1.65 -2.33
CA ALA A 21 0.71 -0.76 -1.35
C ALA A 21 0.57 0.71 -1.78
N ILE A 22 0.84 1.01 -3.05
CA ILE A 22 0.64 2.34 -3.62
C ILE A 22 -0.82 2.77 -3.48
N ASN A 23 -1.79 1.95 -3.90
CA ASN A 23 -3.21 2.27 -3.72
C ASN A 23 -3.56 2.56 -2.25
N SER A 24 -3.00 1.79 -1.31
CA SER A 24 -3.19 2.02 0.13
C SER A 24 -2.60 3.36 0.61
N VAL A 25 -1.41 3.74 0.12
CA VAL A 25 -0.79 5.06 0.36
C VAL A 25 -1.70 6.17 -0.15
N TRP A 26 -2.24 6.05 -1.36
CA TRP A 26 -3.07 7.10 -1.97
C TRP A 26 -4.43 7.27 -1.28
N ARG A 27 -4.98 6.20 -0.70
CA ARG A 27 -6.18 6.23 0.15
C ARG A 27 -5.93 6.81 1.55
N SER A 28 -4.69 7.02 1.96
CA SER A 28 -4.36 7.58 3.26
C SER A 28 -4.68 9.09 3.36
N PRO A 29 -4.89 9.62 4.57
CA PRO A 29 -5.11 11.05 4.79
C PRO A 29 -3.82 11.90 4.76
N LYS A 30 -2.69 11.33 4.28
CA LYS A 30 -1.43 12.07 4.12
C LYS A 30 -1.51 13.09 2.98
N ASP A 31 -0.63 14.08 3.04
CA ASP A 31 -0.45 15.07 1.99
C ASP A 31 0.15 14.47 0.70
N ASN A 32 0.05 15.19 -0.41
CA ASN A 32 0.49 14.71 -1.72
C ASN A 32 2.01 14.47 -1.79
N GLY A 33 2.82 15.27 -1.08
CA GLY A 33 4.27 15.10 -1.04
C GLY A 33 4.67 13.78 -0.39
N SER A 34 4.08 13.47 0.77
CA SER A 34 4.26 12.17 1.42
C SER A 34 3.84 11.01 0.51
N LYS A 35 2.68 11.10 -0.15
CA LYS A 35 2.18 10.05 -1.04
C LYS A 35 3.12 9.80 -2.23
N ALA A 36 3.61 10.88 -2.84
CA ALA A 36 4.58 10.80 -3.93
C ALA A 36 5.89 10.15 -3.46
N GLY A 37 6.42 10.57 -2.30
CA GLY A 37 7.65 10.00 -1.74
C GLY A 37 7.53 8.49 -1.47
N TRP A 38 6.42 8.04 -0.89
CA TRP A 38 6.15 6.60 -0.69
C TRP A 38 6.00 5.83 -2.01
N THR A 39 5.34 6.43 -3.01
CA THR A 39 5.21 5.82 -4.33
C THR A 39 6.58 5.63 -4.99
N VAL A 40 7.44 6.65 -4.94
CA VAL A 40 8.81 6.58 -5.47
C VAL A 40 9.64 5.54 -4.74
N LEU A 41 9.57 5.48 -3.40
CA LEU A 41 10.29 4.49 -2.59
C LEU A 41 9.92 3.06 -3.00
N ILE A 42 8.62 2.77 -3.13
CA ILE A 42 8.13 1.43 -3.52
C ILE A 42 8.58 1.08 -4.94
N LEU A 43 8.46 2.01 -5.91
CA LEU A 43 8.84 1.72 -7.30
C LEU A 43 10.34 1.54 -7.52
N ILE A 44 11.18 2.31 -6.81
CA ILE A 44 12.64 2.22 -6.95
C ILE A 44 13.19 0.99 -6.23
N ALA A 45 12.61 0.64 -5.09
CA ALA A 45 13.06 -0.49 -4.28
C ALA A 45 11.87 -1.39 -3.93
N PRO A 46 11.37 -2.24 -4.86
CA PRO A 46 10.12 -2.99 -4.69
C PRO A 46 10.03 -3.76 -3.37
N VAL A 47 10.99 -4.67 -3.16
CA VAL A 47 10.98 -5.54 -1.97
C VAL A 47 11.21 -4.75 -0.68
N LEU A 48 12.22 -3.87 -0.67
CA LEU A 48 12.55 -3.06 0.52
C LEU A 48 11.46 -2.03 0.84
N GLY A 49 10.95 -1.36 -0.18
CA GLY A 49 9.85 -0.39 -0.11
C GLY A 49 8.58 -1.03 0.42
N LEU A 50 8.23 -2.24 -0.03
CA LEU A 50 7.12 -3.02 0.53
C LEU A 50 7.35 -3.38 1.99
N VAL A 51 8.56 -3.78 2.39
CA VAL A 51 8.86 -4.09 3.80
C VAL A 51 8.73 -2.84 4.67
N ILE A 52 9.34 -1.73 4.27
CA ILE A 52 9.30 -0.46 5.00
C ILE A 52 7.87 0.06 5.10
N TRP A 53 7.12 0.01 3.99
CA TRP A 53 5.70 0.38 3.95
C TRP A 53 4.83 -0.58 4.80
N GLY A 54 5.16 -1.87 4.80
CA GLY A 54 4.47 -2.87 5.62
C GLY A 54 4.53 -2.54 7.11
N ILE A 55 5.64 -1.98 7.58
CA ILE A 55 5.86 -1.66 9.00
C ILE A 55 5.37 -0.25 9.33
N THR A 56 5.68 0.74 8.49
CA THR A 56 5.51 2.17 8.81
C THR A 56 4.66 2.95 7.80
N GLY A 57 4.25 2.30 6.72
CA GLY A 57 3.59 2.91 5.60
C GLY A 57 2.18 3.41 5.94
N PRO A 58 1.77 4.54 5.35
CA PRO A 58 0.46 5.11 5.58
C PRO A 58 -0.62 4.22 4.94
N ARG A 59 -1.70 3.97 5.70
CA ARG A 59 -2.87 3.19 5.26
C ARG A 59 -4.12 4.04 5.40
N GLY A 60 -5.08 3.85 4.51
CA GLY A 60 -6.40 4.48 4.62
C GLY A 60 -7.12 4.03 5.90
N VAL A 61 -7.48 4.99 6.77
CA VAL A 61 -8.33 4.71 7.94
C VAL A 61 -9.79 4.76 7.47
N ALA A 62 -10.53 3.66 7.66
CA ALA A 62 -11.97 3.69 7.50
C ALA A 62 -12.55 4.62 8.56
N LYS A 63 -13.05 5.80 8.15
CA LYS A 63 -13.81 6.65 9.05
C LYS A 63 -15.09 5.91 9.43
N ALA A 64 -15.29 5.67 10.72
CA ALA A 64 -16.54 5.10 11.21
C ALA A 64 -17.71 6.00 10.79
N PRO A 65 -18.85 5.44 10.36
CA PRO A 65 -20.04 6.23 10.07
C PRO A 65 -20.56 6.85 11.37
N THR A 66 -20.33 8.15 11.56
CA THR A 66 -20.86 8.91 12.69
C THR A 66 -22.29 9.34 12.37
N SER A 67 -23.27 8.45 12.54
CA SER A 67 -24.68 8.83 12.48
C SER A 67 -25.14 9.35 13.85
N PRO A 68 -25.73 10.55 13.95
CA PRO A 68 -26.36 11.06 15.17
C PRO A 68 -27.60 10.25 15.62
N SER A 69 -28.13 9.35 14.79
CA SER A 69 -29.41 8.66 15.03
C SER A 69 -29.31 7.39 15.89
N HIS A 70 -28.13 7.02 16.40
CA HIS A 70 -27.92 5.76 17.14
C HIS A 70 -28.04 5.91 18.68
N SER A 71 -28.61 7.01 19.15
CA SER A 71 -28.85 7.31 20.58
C SER A 71 -30.31 7.71 20.80
N LYS A 72 -31.26 6.87 20.35
CA LYS A 72 -32.67 6.98 20.74
C LYS A 72 -33.12 5.63 21.31
N GLY A 73 -32.74 5.42 22.56
CA GLY A 73 -33.35 4.45 23.48
C GLY A 73 -33.95 5.22 24.64
#